data_AF-A0A1B2FB55-F1
#
_entry.id   AF-A0A1B2FB55-F1
#
_cell.length_a   1.000
_cell.length_b   1.000
_cell.length_c   1.000
_cell.angle_alpha   90.00
_cell.angle_beta   90.00
_cell.angle_gamma   90.00
#
_symmetry.space_group_name_H-M   'P 1'
#
loop_
_entity.id
_entity.type
_entity.pdbx_description
1 polymer ?
#
loop_
_entity_poly.entity_id
_entity_poly.type
_entity_poly.pdbx_seq_one_letter_code
_entity_poly.pdbx_strand_id
1 'polypeptide(L)'
;MFAALTAFAITSAARLITGARALWLGCTPHPRQRLYFANHSSHGDFVLLWASLPEPLRRHTRPVAGADYWAKPGIRDFLIRRVFDAVLIDRQRGEGQDNPLQPVLDALGQGDSLIFFPEGTRNLSDEPLLPFKSGLFHLASAHPDIELVPVWIANLNRVMPKGRALPLPLLCTLSFGDPLHLLPDERKQAFLERASQALLNLAPKDA
;
A
#
# COMPACT_ATOMS: atom_id res chain seq x y z
N MET A 1 5.36 10.29 -22.04
CA MET A 1 6.73 9.82 -22.32
C MET A 1 7.64 9.94 -21.09
N PHE A 2 7.87 11.14 -20.53
CA PHE A 2 8.77 11.31 -19.37
C PHE A 2 8.33 10.52 -18.13
N ALA A 3 7.06 10.56 -17.75
CA ALA A 3 6.55 9.79 -16.61
C ALA A 3 6.73 8.27 -16.75
N ALA A 4 6.56 7.72 -17.96
CA ALA A 4 6.73 6.29 -18.22
C ALA A 4 8.21 5.86 -18.11
N LEU A 5 9.14 6.68 -18.60
CA LEU A 5 10.58 6.47 -18.41
C LEU A 5 10.95 6.53 -16.92
N THR A 6 10.40 7.50 -16.18
CA THR A 6 10.62 7.61 -14.74
C THR A 6 10.05 6.41 -13.98
N ALA A 7 8.85 5.94 -14.33
CA ALA A 7 8.26 4.71 -13.79
C ALA A 7 9.16 3.49 -14.05
N PHE A 8 9.66 3.34 -15.28
CA PHE A 8 10.59 2.27 -15.62
C PHE A 8 11.89 2.34 -14.81
N ALA A 9 12.48 3.53 -14.68
CA ALA A 9 13.68 3.75 -13.89
C ALA A 9 13.46 3.42 -12.41
N ILE A 10 12.35 3.90 -11.81
CA ILE A 10 12.00 3.63 -10.42
C ILE A 10 11.78 2.14 -10.18
N THR A 11 11.04 1.46 -11.05
CA THR A 11 10.73 0.04 -10.88
C THR A 11 11.99 -0.82 -11.02
N SER A 12 12.86 -0.49 -11.98
CA SER A 12 14.14 -1.17 -12.19
C SER A 12 15.09 -0.92 -11.02
N ALA A 13 15.23 0.33 -10.57
CA ALA A 13 16.08 0.69 -9.44
C ALA A 13 15.58 0.07 -8.14
N ALA A 14 14.26 0.11 -7.86
CA ALA A 14 13.68 -0.51 -6.68
C ALA A 14 13.98 -2.01 -6.64
N ARG A 15 13.77 -2.73 -7.76
CA ARG A 15 14.09 -4.17 -7.86
C ARG A 15 15.58 -4.46 -7.70
N LEU A 16 16.44 -3.68 -8.35
CA LEU A 16 17.90 -3.87 -8.29
C LEU A 16 18.47 -3.59 -6.90
N ILE A 17 18.03 -2.50 -6.27
CA ILE A 17 18.54 -2.05 -4.96
C ILE A 17 18.05 -2.96 -3.83
N THR A 18 16.79 -3.38 -3.89
CA THR A 18 16.14 -4.11 -2.78
C THR A 18 16.08 -5.63 -3.00
N GLY A 19 16.46 -6.13 -4.18
CA GLY A 19 16.26 -7.54 -4.54
C GLY A 19 14.80 -8.00 -4.39
N ALA A 20 13.84 -7.08 -4.63
CA ALA A 20 12.42 -7.29 -4.31
C ALA A 20 11.88 -8.61 -4.89
N ARG A 21 11.30 -9.44 -4.03
CA ARG A 21 10.61 -10.68 -4.41
C ARG A 21 9.13 -10.59 -4.06
N ALA A 22 8.28 -10.68 -5.07
CA ALA A 22 6.84 -10.83 -4.89
C ALA A 22 6.49 -12.32 -4.73
N LEU A 23 5.92 -12.68 -3.57
CA LEU A 23 5.39 -14.01 -3.27
C LEU A 23 3.87 -13.94 -3.29
N TRP A 24 3.25 -14.61 -4.26
CA TRP A 24 1.81 -14.68 -4.44
C TRP A 24 1.29 -15.94 -3.72
N LEU A 25 1.03 -15.82 -2.42
CA LEU A 25 0.77 -16.96 -1.52
C LEU A 25 -0.69 -17.38 -1.48
N GLY A 26 -1.62 -16.42 -1.48
CA GLY A 26 -3.07 -16.68 -1.41
C GLY A 26 -3.87 -16.21 -2.63
N CYS A 27 -3.22 -15.55 -3.58
CA CYS A 27 -3.82 -15.18 -4.86
C CYS A 27 -2.77 -15.22 -5.96
N THR A 28 -3.22 -15.07 -7.21
CA THR A 28 -2.36 -14.89 -8.38
C THR A 28 -2.51 -13.45 -8.90
N PRO A 29 -1.55 -12.92 -9.68
CA PRO A 29 -1.61 -11.56 -10.22
C PRO A 29 -2.55 -11.43 -11.43
N HIS A 30 -3.81 -11.83 -11.30
CA HIS A 30 -4.82 -11.60 -12.33
C HIS A 30 -5.27 -10.13 -12.38
N PRO A 31 -5.66 -9.62 -13.57
CA PRO A 31 -6.16 -8.26 -13.78
C PRO A 31 -7.56 -8.07 -13.21
N ARG A 32 -7.67 -8.15 -11.88
CA ARG A 32 -8.86 -7.82 -11.10
C ARG A 32 -8.62 -6.54 -10.32
N GLN A 33 -9.68 -5.77 -10.13
CA GLN A 33 -9.63 -4.60 -9.27
C GLN A 33 -9.38 -5.05 -7.82
N ARG A 34 -8.38 -4.44 -7.18
CA ARG A 34 -7.90 -4.85 -5.86
C ARG A 34 -7.60 -3.66 -4.97
N LEU A 35 -7.86 -3.82 -3.69
CA LEU A 35 -7.31 -2.96 -2.64
C LEU A 35 -6.21 -3.74 -1.92
N TYR A 36 -4.95 -3.45 -2.27
CA TYR A 36 -3.80 -4.00 -1.58
C TYR A 36 -3.61 -3.25 -0.26
N PHE A 37 -3.82 -3.90 0.88
CA PHE A 37 -3.54 -3.31 2.18
C PHE A 37 -2.28 -3.90 2.80
N ALA A 38 -1.39 -3.04 3.30
CA ALA A 38 -0.06 -3.45 3.73
C ALA A 38 0.36 -2.83 5.07
N ASN A 39 1.38 -3.41 5.69
CA ASN A 39 2.07 -2.82 6.83
C ASN A 39 2.88 -1.61 6.37
N HIS A 40 2.99 -0.58 7.20
CA HIS A 40 3.65 0.67 6.85
C HIS A 40 4.78 1.00 7.82
N SER A 41 6.03 0.99 7.36
CA SER A 41 7.20 1.36 8.16
C SER A 41 8.10 2.40 7.48
N SER A 42 7.97 2.59 6.16
CA SER A 42 8.78 3.48 5.34
C SER A 42 7.97 4.19 4.25
N HIS A 43 8.40 5.40 3.85
CA HIS A 43 7.81 6.06 2.67
C HIS A 43 8.04 5.26 1.38
N GLY A 44 9.06 4.38 1.36
CA GLY A 44 9.35 3.51 0.22
C GLY A 44 8.43 2.30 0.09
N ASP A 45 7.58 2.02 1.08
CA ASP A 45 6.74 0.81 1.09
C ASP A 45 5.83 0.73 -0.14
N PHE A 46 5.11 1.81 -0.46
CA PHE A 46 4.22 1.79 -1.62
C PHE A 46 5.02 1.75 -2.93
N VAL A 47 6.19 2.38 -2.99
CA VAL A 47 7.04 2.34 -4.19
C VAL A 47 7.47 0.92 -4.46
N LEU A 48 7.87 0.21 -3.41
CA LEU A 48 8.29 -1.18 -3.47
C LEU A 48 7.13 -2.12 -3.83
N LEU A 49 5.96 -1.95 -3.22
CA LEU A 49 4.76 -2.71 -3.55
C LEU A 49 4.35 -2.46 -4.99
N TRP A 50 4.22 -1.20 -5.38
CA TRP A 50 3.89 -0.80 -6.75
C TRP A 50 4.89 -1.37 -7.76
N ALA A 51 6.19 -1.32 -7.48
CA ALA A 51 7.22 -1.89 -8.35
C ALA A 51 7.19 -3.42 -8.43
N SER A 52 6.64 -4.09 -7.43
CA SER A 52 6.50 -5.54 -7.35
C SER A 52 5.28 -6.07 -8.12
N LEU A 53 4.32 -5.19 -8.45
CA LEU A 53 3.19 -5.55 -9.30
C LEU A 53 3.65 -5.77 -10.75
N PRO A 54 3.11 -6.79 -11.44
CA PRO A 54 3.22 -6.90 -12.90
C PRO A 54 2.66 -5.67 -13.59
N GLU A 55 3.21 -5.33 -14.75
CA GLU A 55 2.86 -4.10 -15.48
C GLU A 55 1.35 -3.89 -15.69
N PRO A 56 0.55 -4.91 -16.09
CA PRO A 56 -0.88 -4.73 -16.28
C PRO A 56 -1.60 -4.28 -15.00
N LEU A 57 -1.22 -4.81 -13.84
CA LEU A 57 -1.81 -4.41 -12.55
C LEU A 57 -1.30 -3.04 -12.14
N ARG A 58 0.01 -2.83 -12.27
CA ARG A 58 0.69 -1.61 -11.84
C ARG A 58 0.14 -0.36 -12.50
N ARG A 59 -0.20 -0.44 -13.79
CA ARG A 59 -0.76 0.70 -14.56
C ARG A 59 -2.14 1.15 -14.07
N HIS A 60 -2.86 0.28 -13.36
CA HIS A 60 -4.19 0.56 -12.80
C HIS A 60 -4.19 0.60 -11.27
N THR A 61 -3.00 0.59 -10.63
CA THR A 61 -2.87 0.63 -9.18
C THR A 61 -2.29 1.96 -8.74
N ARG A 62 -3.06 2.69 -7.92
CA ARG A 62 -2.74 4.03 -7.41
C ARG A 62 -2.46 3.95 -5.90
N PRO A 63 -1.32 4.44 -5.39
CA PRO A 63 -1.10 4.49 -3.95
C PRO A 63 -1.97 5.56 -3.31
N VAL A 64 -2.46 5.31 -2.09
CA VAL A 64 -3.12 6.32 -1.27
C VAL A 64 -2.08 6.99 -0.38
N ALA A 65 -1.98 8.31 -0.44
CA ALA A 65 -0.91 9.06 0.22
C ALA A 65 -1.41 10.35 0.87
N GLY A 66 -0.80 10.73 2.00
CA GLY A 66 -1.09 11.98 2.67
C GLY A 66 -0.61 13.20 1.87
N ALA A 67 -1.52 14.12 1.56
CA ALA A 67 -1.23 15.35 0.83
C ALA A 67 -0.20 16.23 1.56
N ASP A 68 -0.25 16.26 2.90
CA ASP A 68 0.66 17.01 3.78
C ASP A 68 2.15 16.74 3.53
N TYR A 69 2.49 15.50 3.15
CA TYR A 69 3.86 15.10 2.87
C TYR A 69 4.23 15.20 1.38
N TRP A 70 3.31 14.79 0.50
CA TRP A 70 3.59 14.54 -0.92
C TRP A 70 3.25 15.70 -1.85
N ALA A 71 2.24 16.52 -1.52
CA ALA A 71 1.83 17.67 -2.33
C ALA A 71 2.75 18.88 -2.11
N LYS A 72 4.06 18.65 -2.16
CA LYS A 72 5.10 19.68 -2.02
C LYS A 72 5.73 19.97 -3.38
N PRO A 73 5.88 21.26 -3.78
CA PRO A 73 6.42 21.62 -5.09
C PRO A 73 7.74 20.91 -5.42
N GLY A 74 7.91 20.54 -6.69
CA GLY A 74 9.13 19.92 -7.21
C GLY A 74 8.99 18.42 -7.48
N ILE A 75 10.07 17.66 -7.27
CA ILE A 75 10.15 16.26 -7.68
C ILE A 75 9.09 15.37 -6.98
N ARG A 76 8.73 15.67 -5.73
CA ARG A 76 7.73 14.88 -4.99
C ARG A 76 6.34 15.00 -5.60
N ASP A 77 5.91 16.23 -5.92
CA ASP A 77 4.63 16.47 -6.58
C ASP A 77 4.59 15.83 -7.98
N PHE A 78 5.67 15.95 -8.75
CA PHE A 78 5.78 15.27 -10.04
C PHE A 78 5.66 13.74 -9.90
N LEU A 79 6.40 13.13 -8.98
CA LEU A 79 6.35 11.68 -8.77
C LEU A 79 4.95 11.23 -8.35
N ILE A 80 4.38 11.87 -7.33
CA ILE A 80 3.11 11.41 -6.75
C ILE A 80 1.94 11.61 -7.71
N ARG A 81 1.91 12.70 -8.49
CA ARG A 81 0.78 13.00 -9.41
C ARG A 81 0.97 12.48 -10.82
N ARG A 82 2.20 12.42 -11.34
CA ARG A 82 2.46 12.10 -12.75
C ARG A 82 3.02 10.70 -12.96
N VAL A 83 3.72 10.13 -11.98
CA VAL A 83 4.31 8.80 -12.09
C VAL A 83 3.45 7.75 -11.43
N PHE A 84 3.09 7.97 -10.17
CA PHE A 84 2.27 7.04 -9.40
C PHE A 84 0.78 7.27 -9.55
N ASP A 85 0.39 8.46 -10.02
CA ASP A 85 -1.00 8.91 -10.10
C ASP A 85 -1.75 8.63 -8.78
N ALA A 86 -1.16 9.02 -7.66
CA ALA A 86 -1.63 8.67 -6.33
C ALA A 86 -2.94 9.38 -5.97
N VAL A 87 -3.75 8.71 -5.17
CA VAL A 87 -4.90 9.33 -4.50
C VAL A 87 -4.41 10.05 -3.26
N LEU A 88 -4.52 11.39 -3.26
CA LEU A 88 -4.08 12.22 -2.15
C LEU A 88 -5.21 12.45 -1.15
N ILE A 89 -4.95 12.12 0.12
CA ILE A 89 -5.88 12.35 1.23
C ILE A 89 -5.36 13.45 2.16
N ASP A 90 -6.26 14.31 2.63
CA ASP A 90 -5.93 15.29 3.67
C ASP A 90 -6.20 14.67 5.05
N ARG A 91 -5.12 14.34 5.76
CA ARG A 91 -5.17 13.66 7.06
C ARG A 91 -5.31 14.63 8.24
N GLN A 92 -5.21 15.94 7.98
CA GLN A 92 -5.20 16.99 9.01
C GLN A 92 -6.51 17.77 9.10
N ARG A 93 -7.45 17.55 8.18
CA ARG A 93 -8.78 18.18 8.24
C ARG A 93 -9.62 17.58 9.37
N GLY A 94 -10.13 18.46 10.23
CA GLY A 94 -10.93 18.13 11.40
C GLY A 94 -12.39 17.80 11.10
N GLU A 95 -13.11 17.41 12.15
CA GLU A 95 -14.54 17.04 12.13
C GLU A 95 -15.41 18.16 11.52
N GLY A 96 -16.26 17.81 10.54
CA GLY A 96 -17.21 18.73 9.91
C GLY A 96 -16.94 19.12 8.45
N GLN A 97 -15.89 18.58 7.82
CA GLN A 97 -15.65 18.69 6.37
C GLN A 97 -15.85 17.34 5.67
N ASP A 98 -15.95 17.36 4.33
CA ASP A 98 -16.19 16.20 3.46
C ASP A 98 -15.40 14.95 3.88
N ASN A 99 -16.01 13.78 3.72
CA ASN A 99 -15.44 12.48 4.07
C ASN A 99 -13.97 12.36 3.57
N PRO A 100 -12.97 12.18 4.45
CA PRO A 100 -11.56 12.14 4.06
C PRO A 100 -11.21 10.94 3.16
N LEU A 101 -12.09 9.93 3.12
CA LEU A 101 -11.98 8.80 2.21
C LEU A 101 -12.67 9.02 0.87
N GLN A 102 -13.36 10.15 0.66
CA GLN A 102 -14.07 10.42 -0.59
C GLN A 102 -13.17 10.28 -1.83
N PRO A 103 -11.94 10.84 -1.86
CA PRO A 103 -11.05 10.64 -3.02
C PRO A 103 -10.69 9.17 -3.25
N VAL A 104 -10.66 8.37 -2.19
CA VAL A 104 -10.37 6.93 -2.23
C VAL A 104 -11.58 6.17 -2.80
N LEU A 105 -12.79 6.50 -2.33
CA LEU A 105 -14.05 5.96 -2.85
C LEU A 105 -14.24 6.31 -4.33
N ASP A 106 -13.95 7.54 -4.73
CA ASP A 106 -14.07 7.98 -6.12
C ASP A 106 -13.13 7.19 -7.04
N ALA A 107 -11.88 6.96 -6.61
CA ALA A 107 -10.92 6.16 -7.38
C ALA A 107 -11.35 4.69 -7.51
N LEU A 108 -11.85 4.08 -6.42
CA LEU A 108 -12.42 2.73 -6.48
C LEU A 108 -13.65 2.69 -7.40
N GLY A 109 -14.52 3.69 -7.37
CA GLY A 109 -15.67 3.81 -8.27
C GLY A 109 -15.29 3.97 -9.75
N GLN A 110 -14.11 4.51 -10.04
CA GLN A 110 -13.56 4.61 -11.41
C GLN A 110 -12.90 3.32 -11.90
N GLY A 111 -12.82 2.29 -11.06
CA GLY A 111 -12.20 0.99 -11.39
C GLY A 111 -10.72 0.90 -11.04
N ASP A 112 -10.16 1.90 -10.36
CA ASP A 112 -8.74 1.86 -9.95
C ASP A 112 -8.53 0.83 -8.83
N SER A 113 -7.40 0.13 -8.90
CA SER A 113 -6.85 -0.61 -7.76
C SER A 113 -6.05 0.33 -6.86
N LEU A 114 -5.96 0.02 -5.57
CA LEU A 114 -5.32 0.90 -4.61
C LEU A 114 -4.25 0.21 -3.76
N ILE A 115 -3.24 0.97 -3.36
CA ILE A 115 -2.33 0.59 -2.25
C ILE A 115 -2.72 1.41 -1.03
N PHE A 116 -3.11 0.74 0.04
CA PHE A 116 -3.66 1.36 1.24
C PHE A 116 -2.91 0.90 2.49
N PHE A 117 -2.63 1.82 3.42
CA PHE A 117 -1.99 1.49 4.69
C PHE A 117 -2.99 1.74 5.82
N PRO A 118 -3.65 0.70 6.35
CA PRO A 118 -4.76 0.86 7.29
C PRO A 118 -4.33 1.43 8.65
N GLU A 119 -3.03 1.41 8.98
CA GLU A 119 -2.44 2.09 10.14
C GLU A 119 -2.53 3.63 10.03
N GLY A 120 -2.60 4.16 8.80
CA GLY A 120 -2.70 5.60 8.49
C GLY A 120 -1.42 6.42 8.77
N THR A 121 -0.40 5.81 9.34
CA THR A 121 0.94 6.37 9.59
C THR A 121 1.98 5.26 9.53
N ARG A 122 3.26 5.63 9.51
CA ARG A 122 4.36 4.66 9.60
C ARG A 122 4.48 4.17 11.04
N ASN A 123 4.54 2.85 11.20
CA ASN A 123 4.99 2.19 12.39
C ASN A 123 6.50 2.42 12.59
N LEU A 124 6.84 3.01 13.74
CA LEU A 124 8.20 3.32 14.16
C LEU A 124 8.55 2.64 15.50
N SER A 125 7.65 1.84 16.06
CA SER A 125 7.90 1.05 17.26
C SER A 125 8.40 -0.35 16.90
N ASP A 126 8.67 -1.15 17.93
CA ASP A 126 9.04 -2.56 17.79
C ASP A 126 7.83 -3.50 17.60
N GLU A 127 6.61 -2.94 17.64
CA GLU A 127 5.39 -3.69 17.37
C GLU A 127 5.33 -4.11 15.90
N PRO A 128 4.78 -5.30 15.57
CA PRO A 128 4.68 -5.74 14.19
C PRO A 128 3.71 -4.87 13.36
N LEU A 129 2.65 -4.35 13.98
CA LEU A 129 1.63 -3.49 13.35
C LEU A 129 1.08 -2.48 14.37
N LEU A 130 0.70 -1.29 13.90
CA LEU A 130 -0.18 -0.39 14.64
C LEU A 130 -1.65 -0.80 14.49
N PRO A 131 -2.56 -0.34 15.38
CA PRO A 131 -3.99 -0.55 15.23
C PRO A 131 -4.52 -0.01 13.90
N PHE A 132 -5.35 -0.81 13.22
CA PHE A 132 -5.98 -0.39 11.97
C PHE A 132 -7.07 0.65 12.23
N LYS A 133 -7.09 1.69 11.39
CA LYS A 133 -8.16 2.69 11.36
C LYS A 133 -9.41 2.12 10.67
N SER A 134 -10.57 2.72 10.94
CA SER A 134 -11.86 2.29 10.38
C SER A 134 -11.97 2.43 8.86
N GLY A 135 -11.06 3.17 8.21
CA GLY A 135 -11.13 3.42 6.77
C GLY A 135 -11.16 2.15 5.93
N LEU A 136 -10.40 1.11 6.31
CA LEU A 136 -10.42 -0.17 5.59
C LEU A 136 -11.82 -0.80 5.60
N PHE A 137 -12.50 -0.78 6.74
CA PHE A 137 -13.87 -1.28 6.87
C PHE A 137 -14.85 -0.47 6.01
N HIS A 138 -14.79 0.86 6.07
CA HIS A 138 -15.68 1.71 5.28
C HIS A 138 -15.52 1.51 3.76
N LEU A 139 -14.28 1.33 3.29
CA LEU A 139 -14.00 1.03 1.89
C LEU A 139 -14.55 -0.35 1.50
N ALA A 140 -14.37 -1.37 2.35
CA ALA A 140 -14.91 -2.71 2.12
C ALA A 140 -16.45 -2.72 2.12
N SER A 141 -17.10 -1.95 2.98
CA SER A 141 -18.57 -1.82 3.00
C SER A 141 -19.11 -1.11 1.77
N ALA A 142 -18.41 -0.07 1.29
CA ALA A 142 -18.84 0.70 0.11
C ALA A 142 -18.58 -0.03 -1.21
N HIS A 143 -17.56 -0.90 -1.26
CA HIS A 143 -17.17 -1.65 -2.44
C HIS A 143 -17.02 -3.16 -2.13
N PRO A 144 -18.14 -3.88 -1.89
CA PRO A 144 -18.12 -5.29 -1.46
C PRO A 144 -17.50 -6.24 -2.50
N ASP A 145 -17.54 -5.86 -3.77
CA ASP A 145 -17.05 -6.66 -4.90
C ASP A 145 -15.51 -6.61 -5.06
N ILE A 146 -14.83 -5.71 -4.36
CA ILE A 146 -13.38 -5.53 -4.50
C ILE A 146 -12.63 -6.56 -3.63
N GLU A 147 -11.61 -7.18 -4.21
CA GLU A 147 -10.69 -8.08 -3.48
C GLU A 147 -9.77 -7.24 -2.57
N LEU A 148 -9.89 -7.39 -1.25
CA LEU A 148 -8.96 -6.78 -0.29
C LEU A 148 -7.78 -7.72 -0.04
N VAL A 149 -6.62 -7.42 -0.63
CA VAL A 149 -5.46 -8.31 -0.60
C VAL A 149 -4.47 -7.85 0.48
N PRO A 150 -4.23 -8.64 1.56
CA PRO A 150 -3.18 -8.34 2.52
C PRO A 150 -1.81 -8.51 1.86
N VAL A 151 -0.90 -7.56 2.09
CA VAL A 151 0.47 -7.60 1.58
C VAL A 151 1.47 -7.30 2.69
N TRP A 152 2.24 -8.29 3.11
CA TRP A 152 3.33 -8.09 4.07
C TRP A 152 4.62 -7.67 3.37
N ILE A 153 5.18 -6.54 3.78
CA ILE A 153 6.44 -5.99 3.30
C ILE A 153 7.52 -6.23 4.36
N ALA A 154 8.46 -7.14 4.05
CA ALA A 154 9.57 -7.50 4.93
C ALA A 154 10.89 -6.83 4.53
N ASN A 155 11.78 -6.62 5.51
CA ASN A 155 13.18 -6.23 5.38
C ASN A 155 13.49 -4.85 4.77
N LEU A 156 12.49 -4.03 4.41
CA LEU A 156 12.77 -2.73 3.80
C LEU A 156 13.57 -1.78 4.73
N ASN A 157 13.28 -1.79 6.04
CA ASN A 157 14.04 -0.99 7.02
C ASN A 157 15.48 -1.46 7.20
N ARG A 158 15.78 -2.73 6.89
CA ARG A 158 17.14 -3.29 6.94
C ARG A 158 17.93 -2.98 5.67
N VAL A 159 17.26 -2.90 4.51
CA VAL A 159 17.86 -2.46 3.23
C VAL A 159 18.16 -0.96 3.24
N MET A 160 17.22 -0.15 3.75
CA MET A 160 17.31 1.32 3.81
C MET A 160 17.33 1.83 5.26
N PRO A 161 18.33 1.48 6.09
CA PRO A 161 18.39 1.92 7.46
C PRO A 161 18.62 3.44 7.54
N LYS A 162 17.92 4.11 8.46
CA LYS A 162 18.06 5.56 8.66
C LYS A 162 19.52 5.92 8.96
N GLY A 163 20.06 6.92 8.26
CA GLY A 163 21.41 7.44 8.49
C GLY A 163 22.54 6.74 7.74
N ARG A 164 22.27 5.72 6.91
CA ARG A 164 23.27 5.18 5.97
C ARG A 164 23.04 5.66 4.53
N ALA A 165 24.13 5.98 3.84
CA ALA A 165 24.11 6.46 2.46
C ALA A 165 24.00 5.33 1.42
N LEU A 166 24.41 4.11 1.77
CA LEU A 166 24.41 2.95 0.86
C LEU A 166 23.44 1.87 1.37
N PRO A 167 22.52 1.38 0.53
CA PRO A 167 21.63 0.28 0.88
C PRO A 167 22.42 -1.02 1.00
N LEU A 168 22.10 -1.83 2.01
CA LEU A 168 22.60 -3.20 2.05
C LEU A 168 21.77 -4.03 1.07
N PRO A 169 22.38 -4.84 0.19
CA PRO A 169 21.64 -5.73 -0.69
C PRO A 169 21.04 -6.88 0.15
N LEU A 170 19.94 -6.59 0.82
CA LEU A 170 19.10 -7.57 1.52
C LEU A 170 17.83 -7.76 0.70
N LEU A 171 17.36 -9.01 0.63
CA LEU A 171 16.14 -9.36 -0.09
C LEU A 171 14.92 -8.77 0.64
N CYS A 172 14.28 -7.79 0.03
CA CYS A 172 12.92 -7.38 0.40
C CYS A 172 11.93 -8.39 -0.15
N THR A 173 11.01 -8.84 0.70
CA THR A 173 9.96 -9.80 0.31
C THR A 173 8.59 -9.15 0.49
N LEU A 174 7.74 -9.33 -0.51
CA LEU A 174 6.35 -8.89 -0.50
C LEU A 174 5.45 -10.11 -0.63
N SER A 175 4.82 -10.49 0.48
CA SER A 175 3.94 -11.65 0.55
C SER A 175 2.50 -11.20 0.36
N PHE A 176 1.88 -11.59 -0.74
CA PHE A 176 0.47 -11.32 -1.07
C PHE A 176 -0.38 -12.51 -0.60
N GLY A 177 -1.28 -12.27 0.36
CA GLY A 177 -2.11 -13.32 0.96
C GLY A 177 -3.44 -13.54 0.24
N ASP A 178 -4.32 -14.27 0.93
CA ASP A 178 -5.66 -14.58 0.46
C ASP A 178 -6.54 -13.31 0.45
N PRO A 179 -7.27 -13.03 -0.65
CA PRO A 179 -8.19 -11.91 -0.70
C PRO A 179 -9.28 -12.04 0.37
N LEU A 180 -9.57 -10.93 1.03
CA LEU A 180 -10.64 -10.81 2.00
C LEU A 180 -11.81 -10.04 1.38
N HIS A 181 -13.02 -10.39 1.80
CA HIS A 181 -14.22 -9.59 1.63
C HIS A 181 -14.81 -9.28 3.00
N LEU A 182 -15.63 -8.23 3.09
CA LEU A 182 -16.46 -8.00 4.26
C LEU A 182 -17.56 -9.06 4.30
N LEU A 183 -17.68 -9.80 5.41
CA LEU A 183 -18.72 -10.81 5.52
C LEU A 183 -20.07 -10.18 5.85
N PRO A 184 -21.20 -10.82 5.49
CA PRO A 184 -22.53 -10.40 5.94
C PRO A 184 -22.56 -10.25 7.46
N ASP A 185 -23.11 -9.13 7.95
CA ASP A 185 -23.26 -8.79 9.37
C ASP A 185 -21.95 -8.71 10.18
N GLU A 186 -20.79 -8.69 9.52
CA GLU A 186 -19.50 -8.57 10.20
C GLU A 186 -19.33 -7.17 10.79
N ARG A 187 -19.23 -7.11 12.12
CA ARG A 187 -19.00 -5.85 12.82
C ARG A 187 -17.61 -5.30 12.49
N LYS A 188 -17.52 -3.97 12.37
CA LYS A 188 -16.27 -3.23 12.11
C LYS A 188 -15.05 -3.75 12.84
N GLN A 189 -15.16 -3.95 14.16
CA GLN A 189 -14.02 -4.38 14.98
C GLN A 189 -13.54 -5.78 14.58
N ALA A 190 -14.46 -6.73 14.39
CA ALA A 190 -14.14 -8.10 14.00
C ALA A 190 -13.48 -8.16 12.61
N PHE A 191 -13.98 -7.35 11.66
CA PHE A 191 -13.37 -7.23 10.34
C PHE A 191 -11.94 -6.70 10.40
N LEU A 192 -11.70 -5.62 11.17
CA LEU A 192 -10.36 -5.03 11.28
C LEU A 192 -9.37 -5.98 11.98
N GLU A 193 -9.81 -6.70 13.01
CA GLU A 193 -9.02 -7.73 13.68
C GLU A 193 -8.65 -8.87 12.72
N ARG A 194 -9.64 -9.37 11.95
CA ARG A 194 -9.40 -10.41 10.94
C ARG A 194 -8.46 -9.95 9.84
N ALA A 195 -8.61 -8.71 9.35
CA ALA A 195 -7.72 -8.12 8.35
C ALA A 195 -6.29 -7.95 8.88
N SER A 196 -6.13 -7.47 10.11
CA SER A 196 -4.83 -7.36 10.78
C SER A 196 -4.19 -8.73 10.96
N GLN A 197 -4.94 -9.74 11.42
CA GLN A 197 -4.44 -11.09 11.59
C GLN A 197 -4.03 -11.74 10.26
N ALA A 198 -4.80 -11.52 9.18
CA ALA A 198 -4.44 -12.00 7.85
C ALA A 198 -3.10 -11.41 7.38
N LEU A 199 -2.84 -10.15 7.69
CA LEU A 199 -1.56 -9.50 7.40
C LEU A 199 -0.42 -10.07 8.27
N LEU A 200 -0.64 -10.25 9.59
CA LEU A 200 0.34 -10.86 10.50
C LEU A 200 0.69 -12.29 10.11
N ASN A 201 -0.26 -13.08 9.60
CA ASN A 201 -0.02 -14.45 9.16
C ASN A 201 0.96 -14.55 7.97
N LEU A 202 1.15 -13.45 7.24
CA LEU A 202 2.10 -13.33 6.13
C LEU A 202 3.49 -12.86 6.59
N ALA A 203 3.61 -12.40 7.84
CA ALA A 203 4.90 -12.05 8.41
C ALA A 203 5.82 -13.28 8.40
N PRO A 204 7.13 -13.11 8.10
CA PRO A 204 8.10 -14.17 8.27
C PRO A 204 7.99 -14.70 9.70
N LYS A 205 7.68 -15.99 9.85
CA LYS A 205 7.93 -16.71 11.09
C LYS A 205 9.44 -16.77 11.19
N ASP A 206 10.02 -16.19 12.25
CA ASP A 206 11.47 -16.00 12.39
C ASP A 206 12.27 -17.20 11.84
N ALA A 207 13.27 -16.89 11.00
CA ALA A 207 14.27 -17.84 10.51
C ALA A 207 15.45 -17.90 11.47
#